data_AF-A0A2S1LQI8-F1
#
_entry.id   AF-A0A2S1LQI8-F1
#
_cell.length_a   1.000
_cell.length_b   1.000
_cell.length_c   1.000
_cell.angle_alpha   90.00
_cell.angle_beta   90.00
_cell.angle_gamma   90.00
#
_symmetry.space_group_name_H-M   'P 1'
#
loop_
_entity.id
_entity.type
_entity.pdbx_description
1 polymer ?
#
loop_
_entity_poly.entity_id
_entity_poly.type
_entity_poly.pdbx_seq_one_letter_code
_entity_poly.pdbx_strand_id
1 'polypeptide(L)'
;MIEDGKLPKDFAKQFKNKEDFHTFFQDLYKQGIEQLLQGELDAHLGYEKHNIDGYNTGNSRNGSFSKNIKSETLGNMVLAIPRDRNGEFEPQVIGKGQSMSEKIEDAILGMYSRGMTRSDIVEQVKEVYGISVSESTISTISDRILADVDLWTKRALEPQYLIVWMDAVCKFRLY
;
A
#
# COMPACT_ATOMS: atom_id res chain seq x y z
N MET A 1 19.97 3.17 27.51
CA MET A 1 20.55 4.25 26.69
C MET A 1 21.05 3.62 25.41
N ILE A 2 20.52 4.02 24.27
CA ILE A 2 20.98 3.57 22.95
C ILE A 2 22.14 4.52 22.60
N GLU A 3 23.36 4.14 22.99
CA GLU A 3 24.55 4.93 22.66
C GLU A 3 24.99 4.63 21.23
N ASP A 4 25.06 5.70 20.45
CA ASP A 4 25.42 5.78 19.04
C ASP A 4 24.54 4.93 18.12
N GLY A 5 23.86 5.57 17.16
CA GLY A 5 23.06 4.92 16.10
C GLY A 5 23.88 4.06 15.11
N LYS A 6 24.86 3.30 15.61
CA LYS A 6 25.70 2.35 14.91
C LYS A 6 25.21 0.95 15.26
N LEU A 7 24.93 0.16 14.23
CA LEU A 7 24.61 -1.26 14.38
C LEU A 7 25.74 -1.97 15.15
N PRO A 8 25.42 -2.86 16.10
CA PRO A 8 26.43 -3.62 16.84
C PRO A 8 27.41 -4.29 15.88
N LYS A 9 28.73 -4.23 16.16
CA LYS A 9 29.76 -4.78 15.25
C LYS A 9 29.58 -6.28 14.98
N ASP A 10 28.91 -7.00 15.87
CA ASP A 10 28.62 -8.42 15.74
C ASP A 10 27.33 -8.72 14.96
N PHE A 11 26.49 -7.70 14.68
CA PHE A 11 25.27 -7.83 13.88
C PHE A 11 25.59 -8.26 12.44
N ALA A 12 26.59 -7.63 11.81
CA ALA A 12 26.99 -7.95 10.44
C ALA A 12 27.60 -9.35 10.28
N LYS A 13 28.11 -9.95 11.36
CA LYS A 13 28.71 -11.31 11.34
C LYS A 13 27.66 -12.43 11.32
N GLN A 14 26.40 -12.12 11.62
CA GLN A 14 25.32 -13.11 11.69
C GLN A 14 24.74 -13.46 10.31
N PHE A 15 24.93 -12.59 9.32
CA PHE A 15 24.41 -12.78 7.97
C PHE A 15 25.49 -13.35 7.06
N LYS A 16 25.24 -14.53 6.49
CA LYS A 16 26.17 -15.19 5.57
C LYS A 16 25.97 -14.72 4.12
N ASN A 17 24.73 -14.44 3.75
CA ASN A 17 24.32 -14.07 2.40
C ASN A 17 23.40 -12.83 2.38
N LYS A 18 23.30 -12.18 1.22
CA LYS A 18 22.37 -11.07 0.97
C LYS A 18 20.90 -11.47 1.22
N GLU A 19 20.53 -12.71 0.90
CA GLU A 19 19.15 -13.20 1.08
C GLU A 19 18.78 -13.42 2.56
N ASP A 20 19.72 -13.88 3.39
CA ASP A 20 19.50 -14.02 4.84
C ASP A 20 19.26 -12.66 5.51
N PHE A 21 19.98 -11.64 5.06
CA PHE A 21 19.79 -10.27 5.49
C PHE A 21 18.40 -9.73 5.10
N HIS A 22 17.98 -9.94 3.84
CA HIS A 22 16.65 -9.53 3.39
C HIS A 22 15.52 -10.23 4.18
N THR A 23 15.63 -11.53 4.42
CA THR A 23 14.63 -12.30 5.19
C THR A 23 14.54 -11.79 6.62
N PHE A 24 15.67 -11.53 7.27
CA PHE A 24 15.67 -10.95 8.63
C PHE A 24 14.98 -9.58 8.67
N PHE A 25 15.24 -8.72 7.69
CA PHE A 25 14.55 -7.42 7.60
C PHE A 25 13.06 -7.58 7.32
N GLN A 26 12.64 -8.57 6.53
CA GLN A 26 11.22 -8.91 6.33
C GLN A 26 10.54 -9.27 7.64
N ASP A 27 11.17 -10.14 8.42
CA ASP A 27 10.64 -10.58 9.71
C ASP A 27 10.62 -9.44 10.75
N LEU A 28 11.68 -8.62 10.79
CA LEU A 28 11.74 -7.46 11.68
C LEU A 28 10.66 -6.43 11.33
N TYR A 29 10.49 -6.14 10.03
CA TYR A 29 9.47 -5.21 9.57
C TYR A 29 8.05 -5.73 9.85
N LYS A 30 7.83 -7.03 9.62
CA LYS A 30 6.58 -7.72 10.00
C LYS A 30 6.28 -7.54 11.50
N GLN A 31 7.24 -7.87 12.36
CA GLN A 31 7.07 -7.74 13.81
C GLN A 31 6.82 -6.29 14.21
N GLY A 32 7.54 -5.33 13.62
CA GLY A 32 7.34 -3.90 13.89
C GLY A 32 5.93 -3.43 13.58
N ILE A 33 5.39 -3.80 12.41
CA ILE A 33 4.02 -3.45 12.04
C ILE A 33 3.00 -4.15 12.94
N GLU A 34 3.18 -5.43 13.24
CA GLU A 34 2.26 -6.18 14.12
C GLU A 34 2.21 -5.58 15.53
N GLN A 35 3.35 -5.14 16.07
CA GLN A 35 3.42 -4.45 17.36
C GLN A 35 2.74 -3.08 17.33
N LEU A 36 2.91 -2.35 16.22
CA LEU A 36 2.29 -1.05 16.05
C LEU A 36 0.75 -1.18 15.97
N LEU A 37 0.25 -2.14 15.21
CA LEU A 37 -1.18 -2.46 15.13
C LEU A 37 -1.74 -2.95 16.48
N GLN A 38 -0.96 -3.70 17.26
CA GLN A 38 -1.35 -4.04 18.63
C GLN A 38 -1.46 -2.77 19.47
N GLY A 39 -0.46 -1.88 19.45
CA GLY A 39 -0.51 -0.59 20.15
C GLY A 39 -1.72 0.28 19.76
N GLU A 40 -2.12 0.30 18.49
CA GLU A 40 -3.35 0.98 18.06
C GLU A 40 -4.60 0.37 18.71
N LEU A 41 -4.68 -0.97 18.75
CA LEU A 41 -5.81 -1.66 19.39
C LEU A 41 -5.82 -1.43 20.90
N ASP A 42 -4.65 -1.39 21.54
CA ASP A 42 -4.49 -1.06 22.96
C ASP A 42 -5.02 0.34 23.25
N ALA A 43 -4.67 1.33 22.40
CA ALA A 43 -5.16 2.70 22.52
C ALA A 43 -6.67 2.80 22.25
N HIS A 44 -7.20 2.06 21.29
CA HIS A 44 -8.64 2.06 20.95
C HIS A 44 -9.50 1.45 22.07
N LEU A 45 -9.04 0.34 22.67
CA LEU A 45 -9.73 -0.33 23.77
C LEU A 45 -9.45 0.34 25.12
N GLY A 46 -8.35 1.06 25.26
CA GLY A 46 -7.91 1.70 26.49
C GLY A 46 -7.23 0.77 27.50
N TYR A 47 -6.90 -0.48 27.10
CA TYR A 47 -6.25 -1.46 27.97
C TYR A 47 -5.41 -2.46 27.17
N GLU A 48 -4.33 -2.97 27.78
CA GLU A 48 -3.42 -3.95 27.17
C GLU A 48 -3.99 -5.38 27.13
N LYS A 49 -3.34 -6.25 26.36
CA LYS A 49 -3.72 -7.67 26.28
C LYS A 49 -3.64 -8.34 27.67
N HIS A 50 -4.72 -9.02 28.08
CA HIS A 50 -4.86 -9.70 29.37
C HIS A 50 -4.98 -8.79 30.60
N ASN A 51 -5.20 -7.48 30.42
CA ASN A 51 -5.47 -6.61 31.56
C ASN A 51 -6.90 -6.84 32.11
N ILE A 52 -7.03 -6.78 33.44
CA ILE A 52 -8.28 -6.91 34.20
C ILE A 52 -9.25 -5.78 33.85
N ASP A 53 -8.73 -4.61 33.47
CA ASP A 53 -9.53 -3.45 33.05
C ASP A 53 -10.43 -3.75 31.84
N GLY A 54 -10.12 -4.80 31.06
CA GLY A 54 -10.92 -5.24 29.91
C GLY A 54 -12.11 -6.14 30.23
N TYR A 55 -12.36 -6.52 31.49
CA TYR A 55 -13.51 -7.33 31.86
C TYR A 55 -14.79 -6.48 31.93
N ASN A 56 -15.86 -6.92 31.26
CA ASN A 56 -17.18 -6.26 31.22
C ASN A 56 -17.22 -4.83 30.63
N THR A 57 -16.25 -4.45 29.80
CA THR A 57 -16.20 -3.14 29.12
C THR A 57 -17.09 -3.04 27.87
N GLY A 58 -17.82 -4.10 27.52
CA GLY A 58 -18.73 -4.14 26.36
C GLY A 58 -18.04 -4.44 25.02
N ASN A 59 -16.77 -4.06 24.84
CA ASN A 59 -15.94 -4.48 23.71
C ASN A 59 -14.71 -5.26 24.20
N SER A 60 -14.23 -6.21 23.41
CA SER A 60 -13.09 -7.06 23.80
C SER A 60 -12.26 -7.48 22.60
N ARG A 61 -10.99 -7.80 22.81
CA ARG A 61 -10.13 -8.37 21.77
C ARG A 61 -10.68 -9.71 21.29
N ASN A 62 -10.68 -9.93 19.99
CA ASN A 62 -11.20 -11.15 19.37
C ASN A 62 -10.20 -11.77 18.38
N GLY A 63 -8.97 -11.98 18.86
CA GLY A 63 -7.89 -12.57 18.09
C GLY A 63 -7.38 -11.66 16.97
N SER A 64 -6.92 -12.28 15.88
CA SER A 64 -6.35 -11.61 14.72
C SER A 64 -6.74 -12.33 13.43
N PHE A 65 -6.78 -11.61 12.31
CA PHE A 65 -6.95 -12.20 10.98
C PHE A 65 -5.67 -12.02 10.15
N SER A 66 -5.41 -12.94 9.23
CA SER A 66 -4.28 -12.84 8.31
C SER A 66 -4.61 -11.91 7.15
N LYS A 67 -3.70 -10.97 6.85
CA LYS A 67 -3.76 -10.12 5.66
C LYS A 67 -2.46 -10.24 4.90
N ASN A 68 -2.56 -10.59 3.62
CA ASN A 68 -1.42 -10.59 2.71
C ASN A 68 -1.16 -9.16 2.25
N ILE A 69 0.02 -8.63 2.54
CA ILE A 69 0.48 -7.33 2.10
C ILE A 69 1.67 -7.54 1.17
N LYS A 70 1.67 -6.85 0.03
CA LYS A 70 2.81 -6.82 -0.88
C LYS A 70 3.58 -5.54 -0.58
N SER A 71 4.85 -5.61 -0.21
CA SER A 71 5.69 -4.44 0.06
C SER A 71 6.69 -4.24 -1.07
N GLU A 72 6.88 -3.00 -1.51
CA GLU A 72 7.79 -2.60 -2.60
C GLU A 72 9.23 -3.04 -2.36
N THR A 73 9.75 -2.91 -1.13
CA THR A 73 11.15 -3.21 -0.81
C THR A 73 11.35 -4.61 -0.24
N LEU A 74 10.29 -5.19 0.35
CA LEU A 74 10.36 -6.40 1.16
C LEU A 74 9.50 -7.55 0.61
N GLY A 75 8.83 -7.40 -0.53
CA GLY A 75 8.06 -8.48 -1.16
C GLY A 75 6.76 -8.83 -0.43
N ASN A 76 6.22 -10.01 -0.70
CA ASN A 76 4.95 -10.47 -0.13
C ASN A 76 5.13 -10.92 1.33
N MET A 77 4.34 -10.35 2.24
CA MET A 77 4.35 -10.69 3.66
C MET A 77 2.93 -10.96 4.18
N VAL A 78 2.80 -11.91 5.09
CA VAL A 78 1.54 -12.23 5.78
C VAL A 78 1.56 -11.57 7.15
N LEU A 79 0.68 -10.60 7.39
CA LEU A 79 0.53 -9.92 8.67
C LEU A 79 -0.65 -10.46 9.46
N ALA A 80 -0.50 -10.55 10.79
CA ALA A 80 -1.59 -10.81 11.71
C ALA A 80 -2.19 -9.48 12.22
N ILE A 81 -3.34 -9.08 11.67
CA ILE A 81 -4.01 -7.84 12.06
C ILE A 81 -4.95 -8.12 13.24
N PRO A 82 -4.80 -7.42 14.38
CA PRO A 82 -5.62 -7.64 15.54
C PRO A 82 -7.03 -7.05 15.33
N ARG A 83 -8.04 -7.62 15.99
CA ARG A 83 -9.43 -7.17 15.86
C ARG A 83 -10.16 -7.16 17.21
N ASP A 84 -11.18 -6.32 17.29
CA ASP A 84 -12.12 -6.27 18.41
C ASP A 84 -13.34 -7.16 18.16
N ARG A 85 -14.21 -7.31 19.17
CA ARG A 85 -15.37 -8.19 19.14
C ARG A 85 -16.56 -7.52 18.47
N ASN A 86 -16.69 -6.21 18.61
CA ASN A 86 -17.78 -5.43 18.04
C ASN A 86 -17.51 -5.01 16.59
N GLY A 87 -16.25 -5.08 16.14
CA GLY A 87 -15.84 -4.73 14.78
C GLY A 87 -15.72 -3.22 14.56
N GLU A 88 -15.59 -2.45 15.65
CA GLU A 88 -15.48 -0.99 15.66
C GLU A 88 -14.04 -0.51 15.44
N PHE A 89 -13.06 -1.41 15.57
CA PHE A 89 -11.65 -1.06 15.38
C PHE A 89 -11.31 -0.93 13.89
N GLU A 90 -10.90 0.28 13.49
CA GLU A 90 -10.36 0.57 12.16
C GLU A 90 -8.88 0.96 12.26
N PRO A 91 -7.95 0.07 11.86
CA PRO A 91 -6.51 0.35 11.93
C PRO A 91 -6.12 1.50 10.99
N GLN A 92 -5.33 2.44 11.50
CA GLN A 92 -4.90 3.62 10.72
C GLN A 92 -3.63 3.33 9.92
N VAL A 93 -2.72 2.52 10.49
CA VAL A 93 -1.45 2.19 9.82
C VAL A 93 -1.64 1.31 8.60
N ILE A 94 -2.65 0.43 8.60
CA ILE A 94 -3.05 -0.36 7.43
C ILE A 94 -4.57 -0.33 7.34
N GLY A 95 -5.11 0.57 6.51
CA GLY A 95 -6.55 0.73 6.35
C GLY A 95 -7.31 -0.55 6.02
N LYS A 96 -8.58 -0.60 6.43
CA LYS A 96 -9.51 -1.69 6.10
C LYS A 96 -9.73 -1.72 4.59
N GLY A 97 -9.43 -2.86 3.96
CA GLY A 97 -9.46 -3.01 2.50
C GLY A 97 -8.24 -2.47 1.74
N GLN A 98 -7.40 -1.64 2.36
CA GLN A 98 -6.18 -1.17 1.71
C GLN A 98 -5.15 -2.28 1.60
N SER A 99 -4.75 -2.60 0.37
CA SER A 99 -3.50 -3.30 0.12
C SER A 99 -2.52 -2.28 -0.47
N MET A 100 -1.21 -2.56 -0.48
CA MET A 100 -0.25 -1.73 -1.22
C MET A 100 -0.61 -1.59 -2.72
N SER A 101 -1.65 -2.28 -3.20
CA SER A 101 -2.27 -2.05 -4.50
C SER A 101 -2.57 -0.58 -4.76
N GLU A 102 -2.99 0.24 -3.78
CA GLU A 102 -3.30 1.66 -4.06
C GLU A 102 -2.07 2.42 -4.57
N LYS A 103 -0.90 2.24 -3.95
CA LYS A 103 0.35 2.85 -4.44
C LYS A 103 0.77 2.30 -5.81
N ILE A 104 0.49 1.01 -6.06
CA ILE A 104 0.78 0.38 -7.36
C ILE A 104 -0.21 0.87 -8.42
N GLU A 105 -1.48 1.11 -8.07
CA GLU A 105 -2.51 1.69 -8.92
C GLU A 105 -2.11 3.12 -9.31
N ASP A 106 -1.64 3.93 -8.36
CA ASP A 106 -1.09 5.26 -8.61
C ASP A 106 0.18 5.21 -9.49
N ALA A 107 1.06 4.24 -9.27
CA ALA A 107 2.25 4.05 -10.08
C ALA A 107 1.92 3.62 -11.51
N ILE A 108 1.00 2.64 -11.68
CA ILE A 108 0.47 2.19 -12.97
C ILE A 108 -0.19 3.37 -13.70
N LEU A 109 -0.97 4.19 -12.99
CA LEU A 109 -1.57 5.41 -13.52
C LEU A 109 -0.51 6.42 -13.98
N GLY A 110 0.52 6.64 -13.17
CA GLY A 110 1.66 7.49 -13.53
C GLY A 110 2.40 6.96 -14.77
N MET A 111 2.53 5.66 -14.96
CA MET A 111 3.14 5.06 -16.15
C MET A 111 2.23 5.20 -17.38
N TYR A 112 0.91 5.00 -17.21
CA TYR A 112 -0.08 5.20 -18.27
C TYR A 112 -0.14 6.66 -18.74
N SER A 113 -0.10 7.63 -17.81
CA SER A 113 -0.07 9.06 -18.13
C SER A 113 1.16 9.47 -18.95
N ARG A 114 2.27 8.74 -18.82
CA ARG A 114 3.51 8.93 -19.59
C ARG A 114 3.46 8.28 -20.98
N GLY A 115 2.37 7.58 -21.30
CA GLY A 115 2.16 6.95 -22.60
C GLY A 115 2.88 5.61 -22.78
N MET A 116 3.28 4.95 -21.69
CA MET A 116 3.83 3.60 -21.74
C MET A 116 2.78 2.60 -22.25
N THR A 117 3.20 1.60 -23.04
CA THR A 117 2.26 0.57 -23.50
C THR A 117 1.88 -0.37 -22.36
N ARG A 118 0.74 -1.07 -22.48
CA ARG A 118 0.27 -1.98 -21.42
C ARG A 118 1.29 -3.07 -21.12
N SER A 119 1.93 -3.61 -22.16
CA SER A 119 2.96 -4.63 -22.02
C SER A 119 4.21 -4.07 -21.34
N ASP A 120 4.63 -2.84 -21.67
CA ASP A 120 5.76 -2.16 -21.00
C ASP A 120 5.46 -1.92 -19.50
N ILE A 121 4.21 -1.56 -19.17
CA ILE A 121 3.81 -1.34 -17.78
C ILE A 121 3.84 -2.67 -17.00
N VAL A 122 3.40 -3.79 -17.59
CA VAL A 122 3.51 -5.11 -16.94
C VAL A 122 4.96 -5.45 -16.64
N GLU A 123 5.84 -5.25 -17.63
CA GLU A 123 7.27 -5.56 -17.48
C GLU A 123 7.92 -4.68 -16.43
N GLN A 124 7.68 -3.37 -16.49
CA GLN A 124 8.21 -2.41 -15.52
C GLN A 124 7.68 -2.66 -14.11
N VAL A 125 6.40 -3.01 -13.98
CA VAL A 125 5.82 -3.32 -12.67
C VAL A 125 6.42 -4.61 -12.10
N LYS A 126 6.70 -5.59 -12.95
CA LYS A 126 7.35 -6.83 -12.56
C LYS A 126 8.82 -6.63 -12.18
N GLU A 127 9.55 -5.80 -12.92
CA GLU A 127 10.97 -5.50 -12.68
C GLU A 127 11.16 -4.66 -11.42
N VAL A 128 10.39 -3.57 -11.27
CA VAL A 128 10.52 -2.64 -10.16
C VAL A 128 9.90 -3.18 -8.87
N TYR A 129 8.71 -3.79 -8.95
CA TYR A 129 7.95 -4.21 -7.77
C TYR A 129 7.97 -5.72 -7.52
N GLY A 130 8.54 -6.54 -8.41
CA GLY A 130 8.62 -8.00 -8.24
C GLY A 130 7.25 -8.71 -8.29
N ILE A 131 6.19 -8.03 -8.74
CA ILE A 131 4.81 -8.52 -8.73
C ILE A 131 4.35 -8.80 -10.16
N SER A 132 3.79 -9.99 -10.40
CA SER A 132 3.07 -10.29 -11.64
C SER A 132 1.68 -9.65 -11.61
N VAL A 133 1.48 -8.63 -12.45
CA VAL A 133 0.17 -8.04 -12.74
C VAL A 133 -0.20 -8.41 -14.18
N SER A 134 -1.43 -8.84 -14.43
CA SER A 134 -1.88 -9.15 -15.79
C SER A 134 -2.29 -7.88 -16.54
N GLU A 135 -2.19 -7.89 -17.87
CA GLU A 135 -2.68 -6.78 -18.72
C GLU A 135 -4.18 -6.49 -18.50
N SER A 136 -4.97 -7.51 -18.15
CA SER A 136 -6.38 -7.37 -17.80
C SER A 136 -6.59 -6.52 -16.54
N THR A 137 -5.73 -6.68 -15.54
CA THR A 137 -5.76 -5.87 -14.31
C THR A 137 -5.39 -4.42 -14.61
N ILE A 138 -4.37 -4.18 -15.44
CA ILE A 138 -3.99 -2.82 -15.86
C ILE A 138 -5.13 -2.17 -16.63
N SER A 139 -5.77 -2.90 -17.55
CA SER A 139 -6.91 -2.39 -18.32
C SER A 139 -8.07 -1.99 -17.39
N THR A 140 -8.41 -2.84 -16.40
CA THR A 140 -9.46 -2.54 -15.42
C THR A 140 -9.15 -1.30 -14.59
N ILE A 141 -7.89 -1.10 -14.19
CA ILE A 141 -7.44 0.10 -13.47
C ILE A 141 -7.56 1.33 -14.37
N SER A 142 -7.08 1.25 -15.61
CA SER A 142 -7.20 2.34 -16.60
C SER A 142 -8.67 2.70 -16.91
N ASP A 143 -9.56 1.71 -16.99
CA ASP A 143 -10.97 1.93 -17.30
C ASP A 143 -11.71 2.70 -16.21
N ARG A 144 -11.30 2.55 -14.94
CA ARG A 144 -11.84 3.38 -13.83
C ARG A 144 -11.55 4.86 -14.05
N ILE A 145 -10.35 5.20 -14.55
CA ILE A 145 -9.94 6.58 -14.80
C ILE A 145 -10.67 7.16 -16.02
N LEU A 146 -11.03 6.35 -17.01
CA LEU A 146 -11.85 6.81 -18.14
C LEU A 146 -13.20 7.37 -17.66
N ALA A 147 -13.76 6.84 -16.57
CA ALA A 147 -14.96 7.40 -15.96
C ALA A 147 -14.71 8.81 -15.37
N ASP A 148 -13.58 9.02 -14.70
CA ASP A 148 -13.21 10.33 -14.14
C ASP A 148 -12.90 11.37 -15.24
N VAL A 149 -12.27 10.93 -16.34
CA VAL A 149 -12.02 11.77 -17.52
C VAL A 149 -13.33 12.18 -18.18
N ASP A 150 -14.31 11.29 -18.27
CA ASP A 150 -15.64 11.61 -18.80
C ASP A 150 -16.37 12.66 -17.92
N LEU A 151 -16.32 12.50 -16.60
CA LEU A 151 -16.84 13.50 -15.66
C LEU A 151 -16.14 14.85 -15.81
N TRP A 152 -14.81 14.86 -15.93
CA TRP A 152 -14.03 16.08 -16.14
C TRP A 152 -14.38 16.78 -17.45
N THR A 153 -14.59 16.02 -18.52
CA THR A 153 -14.97 16.55 -19.83
C THR A 153 -16.34 17.20 -19.81
N LYS A 154 -17.26 16.69 -18.97
CA LYS A 154 -18.64 17.20 -18.81
C LYS A 154 -18.78 18.32 -17.77
N ARG A 155 -17.69 18.79 -17.15
CA ARG A 155 -17.76 19.83 -16.12
C ARG A 155 -18.36 21.13 -16.65
N ALA A 156 -19.17 21.80 -15.84
CA ALA A 156 -19.70 23.12 -16.18
C ALA A 156 -18.53 24.13 -16.26
N LEU A 157 -18.44 24.82 -17.40
CA LEU A 157 -17.47 25.89 -17.61
C LEU A 157 -18.04 27.22 -17.11
N GLU A 158 -17.15 28.16 -16.82
CA GLU A 158 -17.57 29.51 -16.46
C GLU A 158 -18.18 30.23 -17.67
N PRO A 159 -19.16 31.12 -17.46
CA PRO A 159 -19.87 31.76 -18.56
C PRO A 159 -19.03 32.79 -19.33
N GLN A 160 -17.91 33.26 -18.78
CA GLN A 160 -17.07 34.28 -19.41
C GLN A 160 -15.59 33.90 -19.38
N TYR A 161 -14.96 33.92 -20.54
CA TYR A 161 -13.51 33.80 -20.72
C TYR A 161 -13.02 34.97 -21.57
N LEU A 162 -12.05 35.76 -21.05
CA LEU A 162 -11.51 36.92 -21.77
C LEU A 162 -10.68 36.52 -22.99
N ILE A 163 -9.94 35.42 -22.89
CA ILE A 163 -9.06 34.89 -23.95
C ILE A 163 -9.10 33.36 -23.87
N VAL A 164 -9.24 32.69 -25.02
CA VAL A 164 -9.17 31.23 -25.17
C VAL A 164 -8.17 30.89 -26.26
N TRP A 165 -7.29 29.94 -25.98
CA TRP A 165 -6.33 29.42 -26.94
C TRP A 165 -6.78 28.04 -27.41
N MET A 166 -6.72 27.80 -28.72
CA MET A 166 -6.95 26.47 -29.30
C MET A 166 -5.63 25.96 -29.85
N ASP A 167 -5.26 24.75 -29.46
CA ASP A 167 -4.09 24.03 -29.97
C ASP A 167 -4.53 22.73 -30.64
N ALA A 168 -3.78 22.30 -31.65
CA ALA A 168 -4.07 21.11 -32.43
C ALA A 168 -2.81 20.25 -32.58
N VAL A 169 -2.88 19.00 -32.13
CA VAL A 169 -1.81 18.01 -32.26
C VAL A 169 -2.25 16.92 -33.23
N CYS A 170 -1.51 16.71 -34.32
CA CYS A 170 -1.75 15.63 -35.26
C CYS A 170 -0.92 14.39 -34.86
N LYS A 171 -1.58 13.25 -34.65
CA LYS A 171 -0.91 11.94 -34.45
C LYS A 171 -0.94 11.14 -35.74
N PHE A 172 0.24 10.83 -36.27
CA PHE A 172 0.39 9.89 -37.38
C PHE A 172 0.68 8.50 -36.84
N ARG A 173 -0.08 7.50 -37.29
CA ARG A 173 0.22 6.08 -37.03
C ARG A 173 0.98 5.55 -38.23
N LEU A 174 2.26 5.27 -38.04
CA LEU A 174 3.06 4.56 -39.03
C LEU A 174 2.62 3.09 -39.01
N TYR A 175 2.28 2.55 -40.18
CA TYR A 175 1.91 1.16 -40.39
C TYR A 175 3.15 0.28 -40.51
#